data_AF-A0A0E3QTW8-F1
#
_entry.id   AF-A0A0E3QTW8-F1
#
_cell.length_a   1.000
_cell.length_b   1.000
_cell.length_c   1.000
_cell.angle_alpha   90.00
_cell.angle_beta   90.00
_cell.angle_gamma   90.00
#
_symmetry.space_group_name_H-M   'P 1'
#
loop_
_entity.id
_entity.type
_entity.pdbx_description
1 polymer ?
#
loop_
_entity_poly.entity_id
_entity_poly.type
_entity_poly.pdbx_seq_one_letter_code
_entity_poly.pdbx_strand_id
1 'polypeptide(L)' 'MKILQTLSRLYVNDLDSSLKFYEELLGSPAAMRFEIPQIVLELAQIENILLIAGYRNYPQ' A
#
# COMPACT_ATOMS: atom_id res chain seq x y z
N MET A 1 -20.12 -15.99 -10.91
CA MET A 1 -19.00 -15.04 -10.68
C MET A 1 -19.34 -14.20 -9.46
N LYS A 2 -18.45 -14.08 -8.47
CA LYS A 2 -18.65 -13.29 -7.24
C LYS A 2 -17.46 -12.37 -7.03
N ILE A 3 -17.71 -11.08 -6.78
CA ILE A 3 -16.68 -10.14 -6.35
C ILE A 3 -16.50 -10.28 -4.83
N LEU A 4 -15.25 -10.46 -4.39
CA LEU A 4 -14.92 -10.65 -2.97
C LEU A 4 -14.70 -9.31 -2.26
N GLN A 5 -13.92 -8.43 -2.87
CA GLN A 5 -13.59 -7.12 -2.32
C GLN A 5 -13.27 -6.16 -3.48
N THR A 6 -13.53 -4.87 -3.26
CA THR A 6 -13.13 -3.79 -4.19
C THR A 6 -12.14 -2.90 -3.46
N LEU A 7 -10.95 -2.72 -4.04
CA LEU A 7 -9.87 -1.93 -3.45
C LEU A 7 -9.68 -0.62 -4.23
N SER A 8 -9.67 0.50 -3.51
CA SER A 8 -9.25 1.80 -4.04
C SER A 8 -7.74 1.86 -4.06
N ARG A 9 -7.15 2.24 -5.20
CA ARG A 9 -5.69 2.27 -5.39
C ARG A 9 -5.16 3.68 -5.13
N LEU A 10 -4.18 3.79 -4.25
CA LEU A 10 -3.47 5.05 -4.00
C LEU A 10 -1.99 4.87 -4.26
N TYR A 11 -1.42 5.82 -5.00
CA TYR A 11 0.00 5.85 -5.33
C TYR A 11 0.70 6.83 -4.40
N VAL A 12 1.70 6.35 -3.68
CA VAL A 12 2.40 7.12 -2.65
C VAL A 12 3.91 7.05 -2.86
N ASN A 13 4.63 8.06 -2.39
CA ASN A 13 6.08 8.14 -2.55
C ASN A 13 6.84 7.29 -1.52
N ASP A 14 6.25 7.07 -0.34
CA ASP A 14 6.85 6.39 0.79
C ASP A 14 5.75 5.57 1.49
N LEU A 15 5.91 4.25 1.50
CA LEU A 15 4.88 3.35 2.01
C LEU A 15 4.76 3.47 3.53
N ASP A 16 5.87 3.58 4.25
CA ASP A 16 5.90 3.59 5.71
C ASP A 16 5.13 4.77 6.31
N SER A 17 5.43 5.99 5.86
CA SER A 17 4.75 7.19 6.35
C SER A 17 3.28 7.23 5.95
N SER A 18 2.97 6.81 4.72
CA SER A 18 1.60 6.76 4.23
C SER A 18 0.78 5.72 4.98
N LEU A 19 1.34 4.53 5.21
CA LEU A 19 0.65 3.47 5.93
C LEU A 19 0.33 3.90 7.36
N LYS A 20 1.30 4.47 8.08
CA LYS A 20 1.08 5.00 9.43
C LYS A 20 -0.03 6.04 9.46
N PHE A 21 -0.06 6.97 8.50
CA PHE A 21 -1.13 7.96 8.39
C PHE A 21 -2.51 7.30 8.23
N TYR A 22 -2.64 6.30 7.35
CA TYR A 22 -3.91 5.62 7.13
C TYR A 22 -4.32 4.72 8.30
N GLU A 23 -3.36 4.10 8.99
CA GLU A 23 -3.63 3.33 10.22
C GLU A 23 -4.22 4.24 11.31
N GLU A 24 -3.64 5.42 11.51
CA GLU A 24 -4.15 6.41 12.46
C GLU A 24 -5.52 6.99 12.02
N LEU A 25 -5.68 7.28 10.73
CA LEU A 25 -6.92 7.86 10.18
C LEU A 25 -8.10 6.88 10.24
N LEU A 26 -7.86 5.60 9.95
CA LEU A 26 -8.90 4.57 9.87
C LEU A 26 -9.08 3.82 11.19
N GLY A 27 -8.11 3.91 12.11
CA GLY A 27 -8.13 3.18 13.38
C GLY A 27 -7.94 1.66 13.23
N SER A 28 -7.45 1.21 12.08
CA SER A 28 -7.22 -0.20 11.74
C SER A 28 -5.76 -0.42 11.36
N PRO A 29 -5.13 -1.53 11.80
CA PRO A 29 -3.79 -1.87 11.32
C PRO A 29 -3.82 -2.32 9.85
N ALA A 30 -2.67 -2.28 9.19
CA ALA A 30 -2.48 -2.90 7.89
C ALA A 30 -2.90 -4.38 7.91
N ALA A 31 -3.79 -4.78 7.00
CA ALA A 31 -4.14 -6.19 6.83
C ALA A 31 -2.98 -6.98 6.21
N MET A 32 -2.15 -6.29 5.42
CA MET A 32 -1.15 -6.92 4.57
C MET A 32 -0.10 -5.90 4.14
N ARG A 33 1.16 -6.34 4.08
CA ARG A 33 2.28 -5.60 3.48
C ARG A 33 3.13 -6.57 2.68
N PHE A 34 3.44 -6.20 1.44
CA PHE A 34 4.31 -6.97 0.56
C PHE A 34 5.34 -6.07 -0.10
N GLU A 35 6.52 -6.63 -0.29
CA GLU A 35 7.55 -6.07 -1.14
C GLU A 35 7.75 -7.01 -2.32
N ILE A 36 7.86 -6.44 -3.53
CA ILE A 36 8.21 -7.17 -4.75
C ILE A 36 9.53 -6.60 -5.25
N PRO A 37 10.68 -7.10 -4.74
CA PRO A 37 11.99 -6.50 -4.99
C PRO A 37 12.36 -6.49 -6.47
N GLN A 38 11.87 -7.47 -7.25
CA GLN A 38 12.22 -7.63 -8.67
C GLN A 38 11.75 -6.45 -9.54
N ILE A 39 10.69 -5.76 -9.12
CA ILE A 39 10.11 -4.60 -9.83
C ILE A 39 10.08 -3.35 -8.96
N VAL A 40 10.77 -3.39 -7.81
CA VAL A 40 10.99 -2.22 -6.97
C VAL A 40 9.65 -1.60 -6.51
N LEU A 41 8.75 -2.49 -6.07
CA LEU A 41 7.38 -2.15 -5.70
C LEU A 41 7.10 -2.59 -4.26
N GLU A 42 6.49 -1.71 -3.49
CA GLU A 42 5.94 -2.01 -2.18
C GLU A 42 4.42 -1.80 -2.19
N LEU A 43 3.71 -2.70 -1.53
CA LEU A 43 2.25 -2.72 -1.46
C LEU A 43 1.83 -2.86 0.00
N ALA A 44 0.82 -2.11 0.41
CA ALA A 44 0.11 -2.37 1.66
C ALA A 44 -1.38 -2.28 1.44
N GLN A 45 -2.14 -3.14 2.11
CA GLN A 45 -3.58 -3.04 2.17
C GLN A 45 -4.01 -2.64 3.58
N ILE A 46 -4.84 -1.61 3.65
CA ILE A 46 -5.57 -1.21 4.85
C ILE A 46 -7.04 -1.03 4.48
N GLU A 47 -7.91 -1.79 5.14
CA GLU A 47 -9.33 -1.86 4.79
C GLU A 47 -9.53 -2.14 3.29
N ASN A 48 -10.21 -1.23 2.59
CA ASN A 48 -10.48 -1.28 1.15
C ASN A 48 -9.52 -0.38 0.34
N ILE A 49 -8.36 -0.02 0.91
CA ILE A 49 -7.34 0.79 0.25
C ILE A 49 -6.11 -0.06 -0.01
N LEU A 50 -5.62 -0.03 -1.25
CA LEU A 50 -4.35 -0.59 -1.67
C LEU A 50 -3.36 0.56 -1.89
N LEU A 51 -2.42 0.73 -0.97
CA LEU A 51 -1.29 1.64 -1.09
C LEU A 51 -0.22 1.00 -1.97
N ILE A 52 0.28 1.78 -2.92
CA ILE A 52 1.27 1.36 -3.92
C ILE A 52 2.41 2.37 -3.90
N ALA A 53 3.60 1.93 -3.52
CA ALA A 53 4.81 2.75 -3.52
C ALA A 53 5.88 2.11 -4.42
N GLY A 54 6.65 2.94 -5.12
CA GLY A 54 7.90 2.52 -5.74
C GLY A 54 9.08 2.86 -4.84
N TYR A 55 10.23 2.17 -4.96
CA TYR A 55 11.38 2.59 -4.17
C TYR A 55 11.89 3.95 -4.63
N ARG A 56 12.10 4.82 -3.65
CA ARG A 56 12.71 6.15 -3.80
C ARG A 56 14.11 6.14 -4.43
N ASN A 57 14.84 5.02 -4.36
CA ASN A 57 16.27 4.93 -4.70
C ASN A 57 16.56 4.23 -6.04
N TYR A 58 15.56 4.00 -6.89
CA TYR A 58 15.87 3.51 -8.25
C TYR A 58 16.44 4.67 -9.08
N PRO A 59 17.64 4.54 -9.67
CA PRO A 59 18.16 5.56 -10.57
C PRO A 59 17.20 5.70 -11.76
N GLN A 60 16.71 6.92 -11.97
CA GLN A 60 15.88 7.32 -13.11
C GLN A 60 16.69 7.21 -14.41
#